data_AF-A0A2T0BDR9-F1
#
_entry.id   AF-A0A2T0BDR9-F1
#
_cell.length_a   1.000
_cell.length_b   1.000
_cell.length_c   1.000
_cell.angle_alpha   90.00
_cell.angle_beta   90.00
_cell.angle_gamma   90.00
#
_symmetry.space_group_name_H-M   'P 1'
#
loop_
_entity.id
_entity.type
_entity.pdbx_description
1 polymer ?
#
loop_
_entity_poly.entity_id
_entity_poly.type
_entity_poly.pdbx_seq_one_letter_code
_entity_poly.pdbx_strand_id
1 'polypeptide(L)'
;MVNELVAVCPRCNEKLIATRLSCGKCDLELNGDFPLSKFDYLCAEELNFVECFLKAQGNFKTVQIDREMSYPAVKKKFNEILDKLNLSPIKNEERNEVIMITTGVVPIKETDKLVVRKIKEKLNENKGRVSIPLYNGDLCKIGYDPNGKGLISPKIPVPNHLIWEVFEAAVEVVIENGGKAMKGKARSGAKLGSDDLPLDSVEGYIAYKVHGIELGKTAFGPGFVVAAILDWAGICNNERGFLTIKPGFMMELK
;
A
#
# COMPACT_ATOMS: atom_id res chain seq x y z
N MET A 1 42.61 -5.33 -19.20
CA MET A 1 41.82 -6.04 -18.17
C MET A 1 41.38 -4.99 -17.18
N VAL A 2 40.08 -4.81 -16.98
CA VAL A 2 39.55 -3.91 -15.95
C VAL A 2 39.57 -4.74 -14.66
N ASN A 3 40.37 -4.33 -13.68
CA ASN A 3 40.34 -4.98 -12.37
C ASN A 3 39.08 -4.50 -11.64
N GLU A 4 38.35 -5.43 -11.02
CA GLU A 4 37.24 -5.07 -10.14
C GLU A 4 37.76 -4.31 -8.93
N LEU A 5 36.98 -3.33 -8.48
CA LEU A 5 37.30 -2.52 -7.32
C LEU A 5 37.34 -3.39 -6.06
N VAL A 6 38.48 -3.40 -5.37
CA VAL A 6 38.60 -4.07 -4.07
C VAL A 6 38.14 -3.11 -2.99
N ALA A 7 36.94 -3.32 -2.44
CA ALA A 7 36.35 -2.43 -1.45
C ALA A 7 36.70 -2.80 0.01
N VAL A 8 37.24 -3.99 0.26
CA VAL A 8 37.53 -4.49 1.61
C VAL A 8 38.97 -4.95 1.73
N CYS A 9 39.59 -4.69 2.89
CA CYS A 9 40.96 -5.07 3.16
C CYS A 9 41.05 -6.60 3.32
N PRO A 10 41.83 -7.32 2.49
CA PRO A 10 41.93 -8.79 2.58
C PRO A 10 42.59 -9.28 3.88
N ARG A 11 43.19 -8.37 4.67
CA ARG A 11 43.86 -8.69 5.93
C ARG A 11 42.94 -8.58 7.15
N CYS A 12 42.17 -7.50 7.25
CA CYS A 12 41.34 -7.21 8.43
C CYS A 12 39.84 -7.10 8.13
N ASN A 13 39.45 -7.23 6.86
CA ASN A 13 38.07 -7.12 6.40
C ASN A 13 37.41 -5.75 6.67
N GLU A 14 38.22 -4.73 6.99
CA GLU A 14 37.78 -3.34 7.12
C GLU A 14 37.58 -2.69 5.74
N LYS A 15 36.71 -1.68 5.70
CA LYS A 15 36.40 -0.93 4.48
C LYS A 15 37.63 -0.16 3.98
N LEU A 16 37.97 -0.37 2.71
CA LEU A 16 38.98 0.45 2.03
C LEU A 16 38.36 1.79 1.60
N ILE A 17 39.23 2.79 1.51
CA ILE A 17 38.93 4.12 0.95
C ILE A 17 39.82 4.34 -0.27
N ALA A 18 39.31 5.07 -1.26
CA ALA A 18 40.15 5.52 -2.36
C ALA A 18 40.92 6.76 -1.92
N THR A 19 42.24 6.80 -2.15
CA THR A 19 43.10 7.93 -1.75
C THR A 19 43.56 8.79 -2.94
N ARG A 20 43.35 8.30 -4.16
CA ARG A 20 43.74 8.95 -5.42
C ARG A 20 42.72 8.63 -6.51
N LEU A 21 42.27 9.66 -7.23
CA LEU A 21 41.42 9.56 -8.41
C LEU A 21 42.14 10.22 -9.59
N SER A 22 42.19 9.55 -10.74
CA SER A 22 42.81 10.09 -11.97
C SER A 22 41.79 10.17 -13.09
N CYS A 23 41.70 11.32 -13.75
CA CYS A 23 40.84 11.51 -14.91
C CYS A 23 41.54 11.00 -16.18
N GLY A 24 40.98 9.98 -16.82
CA GLY A 24 41.51 9.41 -18.06
C GLY A 24 41.39 10.30 -19.32
N LYS A 25 40.90 11.54 -19.20
CA LYS A 25 40.72 12.47 -20.34
C LYS A 25 41.63 13.70 -20.28
N CYS A 26 41.99 14.18 -19.09
CA CYS A 26 42.72 15.45 -18.93
C CYS A 26 43.86 15.37 -17.90
N ASP A 27 44.27 14.16 -17.52
CA ASP A 27 45.37 13.88 -16.58
C ASP A 27 45.23 14.54 -15.20
N LEU A 28 44.04 15.06 -14.86
CA LEU A 28 43.75 15.61 -13.54
C LEU A 28 43.84 14.50 -12.49
N GLU A 29 44.62 14.75 -11.45
CA GLU A 29 44.74 13.87 -10.29
C GLU A 29 44.20 14.55 -9.03
N LEU A 30 43.31 13.86 -8.33
CA LEU A 30 42.77 14.28 -7.05
C LEU A 30 43.31 13.35 -5.98
N ASN A 31 43.96 13.91 -4.96
CA ASN A 31 44.44 13.17 -3.79
C ASN A 31 43.60 13.59 -2.58
N GLY A 32 43.19 12.62 -1.78
CA GLY A 32 42.34 12.84 -0.61
C GLY A 32 41.57 11.58 -0.24
N ASP A 33 40.86 11.61 0.88
CA ASP A 33 40.11 10.44 1.35
C ASP A 33 38.72 10.41 0.70
N PHE A 34 38.56 9.50 -0.27
CA PHE A 34 37.31 9.29 -0.99
C PHE A 34 36.65 8.00 -0.48
N PRO A 35 35.62 8.10 0.39
CA PRO A 35 34.88 6.93 0.83
C PRO A 35 34.17 6.29 -0.37
N LEU A 36 34.22 4.97 -0.45
CA LEU A 36 33.48 4.23 -1.46
C LEU A 36 31.98 4.26 -1.16
N SER A 37 31.18 4.14 -2.21
CA SER A 37 29.73 4.04 -2.11
C SER A 37 29.34 2.79 -1.34
N LYS A 38 28.19 2.83 -0.65
CA LYS A 38 27.62 1.66 0.03
C LYS A 38 27.41 0.45 -0.90
N PHE A 39 27.24 0.69 -2.19
CA PHE A 39 27.07 -0.36 -3.21
C PHE A 39 28.38 -1.06 -3.56
N ASP A 40 29.54 -0.40 -3.39
CA ASP A 40 30.86 -0.97 -3.69
C ASP A 40 31.22 -2.12 -2.73
N TYR A 41 30.51 -2.22 -1.60
CA TYR A 41 30.68 -3.28 -0.60
C TYR A 41 29.74 -4.47 -0.79
N LEU A 42 28.86 -4.44 -1.79
CA LEU A 42 28.04 -5.60 -2.16
C LEU A 42 28.90 -6.63 -2.89
N CYS A 43 28.62 -7.92 -2.69
CA CYS A 43 29.30 -8.94 -3.48
C CYS A 43 28.75 -8.97 -4.92
N ALA A 44 29.47 -9.64 -5.83
CA ALA A 44 29.07 -9.73 -7.24
C ALA A 44 27.64 -10.28 -7.43
N GLU A 45 27.22 -11.26 -6.63
CA GLU A 45 25.86 -11.82 -6.69
C GLU A 45 24.79 -10.77 -6.30
N GLU A 46 25.09 -9.96 -5.28
CA GLU A 46 24.18 -8.93 -4.75
C GLU A 46 24.05 -7.75 -5.71
N LEU A 47 25.16 -7.27 -6.27
CA LEU A 47 25.17 -6.24 -7.32
C LEU A 47 24.36 -6.72 -8.54
N ASN A 48 24.61 -7.94 -8.99
CA ASN A 48 23.85 -8.55 -10.07
C ASN A 48 22.34 -8.59 -9.76
N PHE A 49 21.95 -8.96 -8.53
CA PHE A 49 20.55 -8.94 -8.12
C PHE A 49 19.97 -7.52 -8.19
N VAL A 50 20.68 -6.50 -7.71
CA VAL A 50 20.25 -5.09 -7.78
C VAL A 50 20.05 -4.66 -9.23
N GLU A 51 20.99 -4.97 -10.13
CA GLU A 51 20.84 -4.66 -11.56
C GLU A 51 19.61 -5.34 -12.19
N CYS A 52 19.40 -6.62 -11.91
CA CYS A 52 18.24 -7.36 -12.37
C CYS A 52 16.93 -6.73 -11.85
N PHE A 53 16.89 -6.36 -10.57
CA PHE A 53 15.75 -5.70 -9.96
C PHE A 53 15.44 -4.34 -10.62
N LEU A 54 16.48 -3.55 -10.94
CA LEU A 54 16.35 -2.27 -11.64
C LEU A 54 15.89 -2.46 -13.09
N LYS A 55 16.45 -3.44 -13.82
CA LYS A 55 16.00 -3.82 -15.18
C LYS A 55 14.53 -4.22 -15.19
N ALA A 56 14.07 -4.92 -14.17
CA ALA A 56 12.69 -5.30 -13.95
C ALA A 56 11.79 -4.15 -13.44
N GLN A 57 12.32 -2.93 -13.30
CA GLN A 57 11.61 -1.75 -12.78
C GLN A 57 10.96 -2.02 -11.40
N GLY A 58 11.60 -2.85 -10.58
CA GLY A 58 11.11 -3.24 -9.26
C GLY A 58 9.99 -4.29 -9.26
N ASN A 59 9.67 -4.91 -10.41
CA ASN A 59 8.66 -5.97 -10.47
C ASN A 59 9.24 -7.32 -9.99
N PHE A 60 8.90 -7.70 -8.76
CA PHE A 60 9.31 -8.97 -8.15
C PHE A 60 8.94 -10.22 -8.97
N LYS A 61 7.83 -10.20 -9.73
CA LYS A 61 7.46 -11.34 -10.58
C LYS A 61 8.41 -11.48 -11.77
N THR A 62 8.83 -10.37 -12.36
CA THR A 62 9.80 -10.36 -13.45
C THR A 62 11.16 -10.85 -12.96
N VAL A 63 11.60 -10.38 -11.78
CA VAL A 63 12.84 -10.86 -11.15
C VAL A 63 12.78 -12.34 -10.80
N GLN A 64 11.62 -12.83 -10.35
CA GLN A 64 11.40 -14.24 -10.07
C GLN A 64 11.68 -15.12 -11.29
N ILE A 65 11.18 -14.72 -12.46
CA ILE A 65 11.36 -15.43 -13.73
C ILE A 65 12.82 -15.35 -14.17
N ASP A 66 13.42 -14.16 -14.15
CA ASP A 66 14.79 -13.91 -14.63
C ASP A 66 15.86 -14.61 -13.78
N ARG A 67 15.59 -14.83 -12.49
CA ARG A 67 16.52 -15.45 -11.52
C ARG A 67 16.17 -16.89 -11.16
N GLU A 68 15.08 -17.45 -11.69
CA GLU A 68 14.57 -18.79 -11.36
C GLU A 68 14.39 -19.04 -9.85
N MET A 69 14.03 -17.99 -9.10
CA MET A 69 13.83 -18.06 -7.66
C MET A 69 12.34 -18.20 -7.31
N SER A 70 12.00 -18.63 -6.11
CA SER A 70 10.62 -18.49 -5.62
C SER A 70 10.36 -17.06 -5.12
N TYR A 71 9.11 -16.60 -5.18
CA TYR A 71 8.74 -15.26 -4.66
C TYR A 71 9.26 -14.99 -3.23
N PRO A 72 9.15 -15.95 -2.27
CA PRO A 72 9.72 -15.76 -0.93
C PRO A 72 11.25 -15.60 -0.95
N ALA A 73 11.96 -16.34 -1.81
CA ALA A 73 13.41 -16.26 -1.92
C ALA A 73 13.87 -14.91 -2.51
N VAL A 74 13.19 -14.40 -3.54
CA VAL A 74 13.48 -13.07 -4.11
C VAL A 74 13.27 -11.99 -3.05
N LYS A 75 12.17 -12.05 -2.31
CA LYS A 75 11.86 -11.07 -1.26
C LYS A 75 12.86 -11.13 -0.11
N LYS A 76 13.30 -12.34 0.29
CA LYS A 76 14.34 -12.53 1.30
C LYS A 76 15.66 -11.90 0.86
N LYS A 77 16.14 -12.22 -0.35
CA LYS A 77 17.38 -11.67 -0.91
C LYS A 77 17.33 -10.15 -1.04
N PHE A 78 16.19 -9.59 -1.48
CA PHE A 78 16.00 -8.15 -1.55
C PHE A 78 16.12 -7.48 -0.16
N ASN A 79 15.48 -8.06 0.87
CA ASN A 79 15.59 -7.53 2.23
C ASN A 79 17.02 -7.62 2.78
N GLU A 80 17.74 -8.71 2.54
CA GLU A 80 19.14 -8.87 2.95
C GLU A 80 20.04 -7.78 2.33
N ILE A 81 19.82 -7.46 1.06
CA ILE A 81 20.55 -6.38 0.36
C ILE A 81 20.17 -5.01 0.94
N LEU A 82 18.88 -4.77 1.23
CA LEU A 82 18.46 -3.55 1.92
C LEU A 82 19.12 -3.40 3.29
N ASP A 83 19.24 -4.48 4.05
CA ASP A 83 19.90 -4.48 5.36
C ASP A 83 21.38 -4.11 5.21
N LYS A 84 22.09 -4.73 4.27
CA LYS A 84 23.49 -4.41 3.96
C LYS A 84 23.73 -2.97 3.53
N LEU A 85 22.79 -2.41 2.77
CA LEU A 85 22.85 -1.02 2.29
C LEU A 85 22.39 0.00 3.34
N ASN A 86 21.97 -0.45 4.53
CA ASN A 86 21.30 0.37 5.54
C ASN A 86 20.10 1.13 4.93
N LEU A 87 19.39 0.47 4.02
CA LEU A 87 18.19 0.96 3.34
C LEU A 87 16.94 0.26 3.85
N SER A 88 17.08 -0.73 4.71
CA SER A 88 15.95 -1.38 5.33
C SER A 88 15.08 -0.36 6.06
N PRO A 89 13.76 -0.44 5.88
CA PRO A 89 12.87 0.37 6.69
C PRO A 89 13.18 0.06 8.15
N ILE A 90 13.54 1.10 8.91
CA ILE A 90 13.88 0.99 10.32
C ILE A 90 12.75 0.22 10.99
N LYS A 91 13.03 -0.96 11.56
CA LYS A 91 12.10 -1.67 12.45
C LYS A 91 12.05 -0.94 13.80
N ASN A 92 11.57 0.30 13.77
CA ASN A 92 11.09 0.96 14.96
C ASN A 92 9.63 0.55 15.09
N GLU A 93 9.31 -0.18 16.17
CA GLU A 93 7.94 -0.46 16.57
C GLU A 93 7.10 0.82 16.76
N GLU A 94 7.74 2.00 16.73
CA GLU A 94 7.10 3.30 16.70
C GLU A 94 7.86 4.28 15.78
N ARG A 95 7.69 4.23 14.45
CA ARG A 95 7.85 5.42 13.58
C ARG A 95 7.44 5.14 12.12
N ASN A 96 6.31 5.76 11.77
CA ASN A 96 6.00 6.37 10.47
C ASN A 96 6.54 5.67 9.22
N GLU A 97 5.69 4.81 8.66
CA GLU A 97 5.64 4.49 7.24
C GLU A 97 5.73 5.78 6.40
N VAL A 98 6.92 6.09 5.89
CA VAL A 98 7.05 6.97 4.74
C VAL A 98 6.72 6.13 3.53
N ILE A 99 5.43 5.89 3.33
CA ILE A 99 4.90 5.65 1.99
C ILE A 99 5.27 6.91 1.19
N MET A 100 5.89 6.72 0.03
CA MET A 100 6.22 7.79 -0.89
C MET A 100 4.90 8.39 -1.39
N ILE A 101 4.38 9.38 -0.67
CA ILE A 101 3.10 10.05 -0.90
C ILE A 101 3.40 11.35 -1.65
N THR A 102 3.15 11.33 -2.95
CA THR A 102 3.08 12.53 -3.79
C THR A 102 1.98 13.46 -3.24
N THR A 103 2.40 14.65 -2.82
CA THR A 103 1.61 15.86 -2.54
C THR A 103 0.06 15.74 -2.58
N GLY A 104 -0.53 15.40 -1.43
CA GLY A 104 -1.48 16.24 -0.69
C GLY A 104 -2.92 16.38 -1.17
N VAL A 105 -3.18 16.48 -2.48
CA VAL A 105 -4.51 16.80 -3.00
C VAL A 105 -4.73 16.05 -4.31
N VAL A 106 -5.79 15.26 -4.38
CA VAL A 106 -6.21 14.58 -5.61
C VAL A 106 -7.33 15.38 -6.27
N PRO A 107 -7.22 15.71 -7.57
CA PRO A 107 -8.29 16.40 -8.29
C PRO A 107 -9.61 15.61 -8.25
N ILE A 108 -10.69 16.33 -7.98
CA ILE A 108 -12.05 15.81 -8.07
C ILE A 108 -12.51 16.02 -9.52
N LYS A 109 -12.90 14.92 -10.17
CA LYS A 109 -13.36 14.92 -11.57
C LYS A 109 -14.87 15.02 -11.61
N GLU A 110 -15.41 15.63 -12.67
CA GLU A 110 -16.86 15.68 -12.89
C GLU A 110 -17.48 14.28 -13.02
N THR A 111 -16.69 13.31 -13.51
CA THR A 111 -17.09 11.90 -13.65
C THR A 111 -17.07 11.11 -12.34
N ASP A 112 -16.54 11.67 -11.24
CA ASP A 112 -16.51 10.97 -9.95
C ASP A 112 -17.94 10.89 -9.38
N LYS A 113 -18.35 9.70 -8.93
CA LYS A 113 -19.62 9.55 -8.21
C LYS A 113 -19.60 10.35 -6.91
N LEU A 114 -20.77 10.80 -6.45
CA LEU A 114 -20.91 11.63 -5.26
C LEU A 114 -20.21 11.04 -4.02
N VAL A 115 -20.27 9.72 -3.83
CA VAL A 115 -19.57 8.99 -2.76
C VAL A 115 -18.06 9.27 -2.80
N VAL A 116 -17.45 9.12 -3.98
CA VAL A 116 -16.02 9.33 -4.21
C VAL A 116 -15.66 10.80 -4.05
N ARG A 117 -16.49 11.72 -4.57
CA ARG A 117 -16.32 13.17 -4.42
C ARG A 117 -16.23 13.57 -2.95
N LYS A 118 -17.20 13.17 -2.12
CA LYS A 118 -17.21 13.47 -0.67
C LYS A 118 -15.98 12.94 0.06
N ILE A 119 -15.54 11.72 -0.26
CA ILE A 119 -14.33 11.14 0.34
C ILE A 119 -13.09 11.96 -0.08
N LYS A 120 -12.97 12.30 -1.36
CA LYS A 120 -11.86 13.11 -1.88
C LYS A 120 -11.85 14.52 -1.27
N GLU A 121 -12.99 15.18 -1.16
CA GLU A 121 -13.14 16.50 -0.54
C GLU A 121 -12.58 16.48 0.89
N LYS A 122 -13.10 15.60 1.75
CA LYS A 122 -12.62 15.49 3.13
C LYS A 122 -11.14 15.11 3.21
N LEU A 123 -10.67 14.22 2.34
CA LEU A 123 -9.27 13.80 2.39
C LEU A 123 -8.33 14.92 1.90
N ASN A 124 -8.74 15.70 0.90
CA ASN A 124 -8.02 16.89 0.42
C ASN A 124 -7.95 17.99 1.49
N GLU A 125 -9.03 18.23 2.22
CA GLU A 125 -9.03 19.13 3.39
C GLU A 125 -7.97 18.72 4.43
N ASN A 126 -7.67 17.42 4.51
CA ASN A 126 -6.66 16.83 5.38
C ASN A 126 -5.32 16.59 4.68
N LYS A 127 -5.02 17.29 3.58
CA LYS A 127 -3.75 17.16 2.84
C LYS A 127 -3.47 15.71 2.42
N GLY A 128 -4.52 14.98 2.05
CA GLY A 128 -4.47 13.66 1.43
C GLY A 128 -4.38 12.50 2.41
N ARG A 129 -4.40 12.75 3.72
CA ARG A 129 -4.17 11.73 4.76
C ARG A 129 -4.69 12.15 6.12
N VAL A 130 -5.31 11.21 6.83
CA VAL A 130 -5.95 11.48 8.13
C VAL A 130 -5.98 10.22 8.99
N SER A 131 -6.08 10.39 10.31
CA SER A 131 -6.43 9.30 11.24
C SER A 131 -7.89 9.43 11.63
N ILE A 132 -8.69 8.40 11.37
CA ILE A 132 -10.12 8.37 11.69
C ILE A 132 -10.41 7.34 12.77
N PRO A 133 -11.41 7.56 13.64
CA PRO A 133 -11.82 6.56 14.62
C PRO A 133 -12.56 5.40 13.94
N LEU A 134 -12.22 4.18 14.33
CA LEU A 134 -13.03 2.99 14.07
C LEU A 134 -14.19 2.90 15.06
N TYR A 135 -15.12 1.98 14.81
CA TYR A 135 -16.28 1.76 15.68
C TYR A 135 -15.89 1.45 17.15
N ASN A 136 -14.77 0.76 17.37
CA ASN A 136 -14.26 0.42 18.70
C ASN A 136 -13.46 1.55 19.37
N GLY A 137 -13.31 2.70 18.71
CA GLY A 137 -12.51 3.83 19.19
C GLY A 137 -11.05 3.82 18.72
N ASP A 138 -10.53 2.71 18.21
CA ASP A 138 -9.16 2.65 17.70
C ASP A 138 -8.98 3.58 16.50
N LEU A 139 -7.81 4.20 16.37
CA LEU A 139 -7.51 5.03 15.21
C LEU A 139 -7.07 4.19 14.01
N CYS A 140 -7.53 4.60 12.84
CA CYS A 140 -7.20 4.04 11.54
C CYS A 140 -6.62 5.14 10.65
N LYS A 141 -5.36 5.02 10.28
CA LYS A 141 -4.74 5.90 9.29
C LYS A 141 -5.25 5.54 7.89
N ILE A 142 -5.66 6.55 7.14
CA ILE A 142 -6.03 6.44 5.73
C ILE A 142 -5.32 7.51 4.92
N GLY A 143 -5.04 7.23 3.66
CA GLY A 143 -4.50 8.19 2.71
C GLY A 143 -4.77 7.75 1.28
N TYR A 144 -4.47 8.62 0.31
CA TYR A 144 -4.59 8.27 -1.10
C TYR A 144 -3.65 7.13 -1.49
N ASP A 145 -4.16 6.19 -2.27
CA ASP A 145 -3.33 5.24 -3.02
C ASP A 145 -2.48 6.03 -4.03
N PRO A 146 -1.14 5.88 -4.05
CA PRO A 146 -0.27 6.51 -5.05
C PRO A 146 -0.65 6.20 -6.50
N ASN A 147 -1.33 5.07 -6.75
CA ASN A 147 -1.82 4.71 -8.08
C ASN A 147 -3.16 5.36 -8.46
N GLY A 148 -3.75 6.16 -7.56
CA GLY A 148 -5.00 6.89 -7.78
C GLY A 148 -6.27 6.03 -7.81
N LYS A 149 -6.18 4.74 -7.49
CA LYS A 149 -7.32 3.80 -7.56
C LYS A 149 -8.24 3.84 -6.35
N GLY A 150 -7.83 4.51 -5.27
CA GLY A 150 -8.59 4.54 -4.03
C GLY A 150 -7.78 5.07 -2.86
N LEU A 151 -7.95 4.41 -1.73
CA LEU A 151 -7.29 4.69 -0.47
C LEU A 151 -6.39 3.53 -0.04
N ILE A 152 -5.48 3.83 0.87
CA ILE A 152 -4.63 2.87 1.55
C ILE A 152 -4.80 3.00 3.06
N SER A 153 -4.66 1.87 3.76
CA SER A 153 -4.65 1.84 5.21
C SER A 153 -3.79 0.69 5.72
N PRO A 154 -2.97 0.87 6.77
CA PRO A 154 -2.22 -0.23 7.39
C PRO A 154 -3.12 -1.33 7.94
N LYS A 155 -4.38 -0.99 8.28
CA LYS A 155 -5.37 -1.96 8.77
C LYS A 155 -5.97 -2.82 7.65
N ILE A 156 -5.77 -2.46 6.38
CA ILE A 156 -6.17 -3.23 5.20
C ILE A 156 -4.91 -3.44 4.32
N PRO A 157 -4.05 -4.42 4.67
CA PRO A 157 -2.78 -4.64 3.97
C PRO A 157 -2.95 -5.36 2.62
N VAL A 158 -4.16 -5.73 2.24
CA VAL A 158 -4.45 -6.45 0.99
C VAL A 158 -4.82 -5.43 -0.10
N PRO A 159 -4.18 -5.46 -1.28
CA PRO A 159 -4.45 -4.52 -2.35
C PRO A 159 -5.88 -4.65 -2.87
N ASN A 160 -6.36 -3.60 -3.55
CA ASN A 160 -7.68 -3.53 -4.18
C ASN A 160 -8.91 -3.57 -3.24
N HIS A 161 -8.74 -3.59 -1.91
CA HIS A 161 -9.87 -3.65 -0.97
C HIS A 161 -10.34 -2.28 -0.44
N LEU A 162 -9.70 -1.20 -0.89
CA LEU A 162 -10.07 0.19 -0.62
C LEU A 162 -10.07 1.03 -1.91
N ILE A 163 -10.37 0.40 -3.05
CA ILE A 163 -10.57 1.11 -4.33
C ILE A 163 -11.90 1.85 -4.34
N TRP A 164 -12.06 2.82 -5.22
CA TRP A 164 -13.27 3.65 -5.29
C TRP A 164 -14.55 2.81 -5.43
N GLU A 165 -14.51 1.75 -6.23
CA GLU A 165 -15.60 0.82 -6.47
C GLU A 165 -16.09 0.12 -5.19
N VAL A 166 -15.22 -0.08 -4.20
CA VAL A 166 -15.59 -0.66 -2.90
C VAL A 166 -16.52 0.28 -2.13
N PHE A 167 -16.23 1.58 -2.12
CA PHE A 167 -17.07 2.57 -1.42
C PHE A 167 -18.39 2.80 -2.15
N GLU A 168 -18.36 2.80 -3.48
CA GLU A 168 -19.56 2.90 -4.29
C GLU A 168 -20.49 1.71 -4.05
N ALA A 169 -19.97 0.48 -4.11
CA ALA A 169 -20.75 -0.74 -3.86
C ALA A 169 -21.29 -0.79 -2.43
N ALA A 170 -20.52 -0.33 -1.44
CA ALA A 170 -20.95 -0.27 -0.04
C ALA A 170 -22.16 0.67 0.16
N VAL A 171 -22.17 1.83 -0.49
CA VAL A 171 -23.28 2.78 -0.40
C VAL A 171 -24.48 2.31 -1.21
N GLU A 172 -24.24 1.73 -2.38
CA GLU A 172 -25.27 1.17 -3.24
C GLU A 172 -26.11 0.12 -2.52
N VAL A 173 -25.49 -0.88 -1.88
CA VAL A 173 -26.26 -1.91 -1.14
C VAL A 173 -27.01 -1.34 0.06
N VAL A 174 -26.48 -0.31 0.71
CA VAL A 174 -27.19 0.39 1.79
C VAL A 174 -28.46 1.05 1.25
N ILE A 175 -28.40 1.66 0.07
CA ILE A 175 -29.56 2.29 -0.58
C ILE A 175 -30.56 1.24 -1.07
N GLU A 176 -30.09 0.17 -1.71
CA GLU A 176 -30.91 -0.96 -2.16
C GLU A 176 -31.70 -1.59 -1.00
N ASN A 177 -31.12 -1.62 0.20
CA ASN A 177 -31.77 -2.10 1.42
C ASN A 177 -32.60 -1.03 2.15
N GLY A 178 -33.09 -0.01 1.44
CA GLY A 178 -33.95 1.03 2.03
C GLY A 178 -33.22 1.97 3.00
N GLY A 179 -31.90 2.12 2.84
CA GLY A 179 -31.07 3.03 3.63
C GLY A 179 -30.34 2.39 4.81
N LYS A 180 -30.44 1.07 5.01
CA LYS A 180 -29.73 0.36 6.09
C LYS A 180 -29.34 -1.05 5.67
N ALA A 181 -28.04 -1.38 5.76
CA ALA A 181 -27.54 -2.72 5.46
C ALA A 181 -26.72 -3.30 6.63
N MET A 182 -26.75 -4.62 6.78
CA MET A 182 -25.82 -5.35 7.65
C MET A 182 -24.40 -5.16 7.12
N LYS A 183 -23.40 -5.04 7.99
CA LYS A 183 -22.00 -4.97 7.54
C LYS A 183 -21.49 -6.28 6.95
N GLY A 184 -21.99 -7.41 7.44
CA GLY A 184 -21.40 -8.72 7.21
C GLY A 184 -20.25 -9.01 8.18
N LYS A 185 -19.88 -10.29 8.27
CA LYS A 185 -18.83 -10.81 9.16
C LYS A 185 -17.80 -11.62 8.38
N ALA A 186 -17.29 -11.14 7.26
CA ALA A 186 -16.34 -11.88 6.43
C ALA A 186 -15.08 -12.32 7.23
N ARG A 187 -14.64 -11.50 8.19
CA ARG A 187 -13.50 -11.81 9.09
C ARG A 187 -13.74 -12.99 10.04
N SER A 188 -14.97 -13.45 10.26
CA SER A 188 -15.24 -14.65 11.07
C SER A 188 -15.01 -15.96 10.31
N GLY A 189 -14.69 -15.88 9.00
CA GLY A 189 -14.64 -17.05 8.12
C GLY A 189 -16.01 -17.42 7.54
N ALA A 190 -17.02 -16.54 7.70
CA ALA A 190 -18.31 -16.69 7.05
C ALA A 190 -18.17 -16.81 5.53
N LYS A 191 -19.01 -17.65 4.94
CA LYS A 191 -19.06 -17.88 3.50
C LYS A 191 -20.08 -16.95 2.87
N LEU A 192 -19.77 -16.42 1.69
CA LEU A 192 -20.68 -15.56 0.95
C LEU A 192 -22.03 -16.28 0.70
N GLY A 193 -23.12 -15.61 1.06
CA GLY A 193 -24.48 -16.15 1.01
C GLY A 193 -24.96 -16.82 2.29
N SER A 194 -24.16 -16.85 3.37
CA SER A 194 -24.63 -17.30 4.69
C SER A 194 -25.33 -16.17 5.46
N ASP A 195 -26.00 -16.51 6.57
CA ASP A 195 -26.65 -15.53 7.46
C ASP A 195 -25.69 -14.47 8.02
N ASP A 196 -24.40 -14.81 8.12
CA ASP A 196 -23.34 -13.92 8.61
C ASP A 196 -22.65 -13.11 7.50
N LEU A 197 -22.82 -13.49 6.24
CA LEU A 197 -22.29 -12.76 5.08
C LEU A 197 -23.26 -12.85 3.88
N PRO A 198 -24.49 -12.34 4.02
CA PRO A 198 -25.47 -12.41 2.95
C PRO A 198 -25.12 -11.44 1.82
N LEU A 199 -25.67 -11.66 0.62
CA LEU A 199 -25.38 -10.85 -0.57
C LEU A 199 -25.82 -9.38 -0.42
N ASP A 200 -26.80 -9.11 0.42
CA ASP A 200 -27.30 -7.78 0.76
C ASP A 200 -26.56 -7.15 1.95
N SER A 201 -25.53 -7.79 2.50
CA SER A 201 -24.62 -7.15 3.45
C SER A 201 -23.55 -6.33 2.74
N VAL A 202 -22.99 -5.32 3.40
CA VAL A 202 -21.91 -4.48 2.85
C VAL A 202 -20.72 -5.33 2.39
N GLU A 203 -20.15 -6.17 3.28
CA GLU A 203 -19.02 -7.03 2.91
C GLU A 203 -19.39 -8.10 1.89
N GLY A 204 -20.61 -8.65 1.94
CA GLY A 204 -21.06 -9.66 0.99
C GLY A 204 -21.25 -9.09 -0.42
N TYR A 205 -21.89 -7.92 -0.52
CA TYR A 205 -22.11 -7.23 -1.79
C TYR A 205 -20.79 -6.77 -2.42
N ILE A 206 -19.86 -6.22 -1.63
CA ILE A 206 -18.49 -5.90 -2.10
C ILE A 206 -17.79 -7.16 -2.62
N ALA A 207 -17.81 -8.25 -1.85
CA ALA A 207 -17.17 -9.50 -2.24
C ALA A 207 -17.73 -10.04 -3.57
N TYR A 208 -19.06 -10.02 -3.73
CA TYR A 208 -19.72 -10.47 -4.95
C TYR A 208 -19.46 -9.53 -6.13
N LYS A 209 -19.80 -8.25 -5.99
CA LYS A 209 -19.84 -7.29 -7.11
C LYS A 209 -18.47 -6.76 -7.51
N VAL A 210 -17.60 -6.48 -6.54
CA VAL A 210 -16.29 -5.86 -6.80
C VAL A 210 -15.19 -6.90 -6.96
N HIS A 211 -15.27 -7.99 -6.19
CA HIS A 211 -14.22 -9.02 -6.16
C HIS A 211 -14.61 -10.32 -6.87
N GLY A 212 -15.85 -10.47 -7.37
CA GLY A 212 -16.28 -11.64 -8.12
C GLY A 212 -16.25 -12.94 -7.31
N ILE A 213 -16.40 -12.85 -5.99
CA ILE A 213 -16.38 -14.02 -5.12
C ILE A 213 -17.66 -14.83 -5.31
N GLU A 214 -17.51 -16.15 -5.48
CA GLU A 214 -18.62 -17.08 -5.65
C GLU A 214 -19.32 -17.41 -4.33
N LEU A 215 -20.63 -17.72 -4.41
CA LEU A 215 -21.40 -18.20 -3.26
C LEU A 215 -20.74 -19.43 -2.60
N GLY A 216 -20.74 -19.47 -1.27
CA GLY A 216 -20.13 -20.54 -0.49
C GLY A 216 -18.61 -20.41 -0.31
N LYS A 217 -17.95 -19.40 -0.88
CA LYS A 217 -16.52 -19.09 -0.65
C LYS A 217 -16.35 -18.06 0.47
N THR A 218 -15.19 -18.05 1.10
CA THR A 218 -14.81 -17.00 2.06
C THR A 218 -14.30 -15.77 1.33
N ALA A 219 -14.46 -14.60 1.95
CA ALA A 219 -13.99 -13.32 1.43
C ALA A 219 -13.13 -12.59 2.48
N PHE A 220 -12.27 -11.69 2.02
CA PHE A 220 -11.60 -10.75 2.91
C PHE A 220 -12.60 -9.68 3.37
N GLY A 221 -12.54 -9.29 4.65
CA GLY A 221 -13.49 -8.35 5.24
C GLY A 221 -12.91 -6.96 5.49
N PRO A 222 -13.01 -6.00 4.54
CA PRO A 222 -12.60 -4.62 4.75
C PRO A 222 -13.66 -3.76 5.43
N GLY A 223 -14.82 -4.33 5.78
CA GLY A 223 -16.03 -3.60 6.13
C GLY A 223 -15.88 -2.66 7.33
N PHE A 224 -15.01 -2.99 8.28
CA PHE A 224 -14.77 -2.14 9.45
C PHE A 224 -14.05 -0.82 9.12
N VAL A 225 -13.13 -0.83 8.15
CA VAL A 225 -12.47 0.39 7.66
C VAL A 225 -13.38 1.12 6.67
N VAL A 226 -14.03 0.40 5.76
CA VAL A 226 -14.99 0.98 4.80
C VAL A 226 -16.10 1.74 5.53
N ALA A 227 -16.72 1.13 6.53
CA ALA A 227 -17.77 1.77 7.32
C ALA A 227 -17.27 3.01 8.09
N ALA A 228 -16.05 2.96 8.64
CA ALA A 228 -15.46 4.09 9.34
C ALA A 228 -15.19 5.27 8.39
N ILE A 229 -14.69 4.99 7.18
CA ILE A 229 -14.44 6.01 6.16
C ILE A 229 -15.75 6.65 5.70
N LEU A 230 -16.79 5.85 5.42
CA LEU A 230 -18.09 6.38 4.99
C LEU A 230 -18.76 7.22 6.07
N ASP A 231 -18.59 6.87 7.34
CA ASP A 231 -19.10 7.68 8.44
C ASP A 231 -18.32 8.98 8.62
N TRP A 232 -16.99 8.87 8.65
CA TRP A 232 -16.12 10.04 8.69
C TRP A 232 -16.36 10.98 7.50
N ALA A 233 -16.64 10.45 6.30
CA ALA A 233 -16.99 11.23 5.10
C ALA A 233 -18.37 11.92 5.19
N GLY A 234 -19.20 11.59 6.18
CA GLY A 234 -20.55 12.15 6.30
C GLY A 234 -21.59 11.47 5.40
N ILE A 235 -21.28 10.28 4.89
CA ILE A 235 -22.12 9.54 3.94
C ILE A 235 -23.06 8.56 4.67
N CYS A 236 -22.52 7.79 5.62
CA CYS A 236 -23.28 6.82 6.42
C CYS A 236 -23.10 7.06 7.93
N ASN A 237 -23.84 6.35 8.77
CA ASN A 237 -23.63 6.20 10.20
C ASN A 237 -23.04 4.81 10.47
N ASN A 238 -21.89 4.74 11.12
CA ASN A 238 -21.20 3.50 11.46
C ASN A 238 -21.81 2.89 12.75
N GLU A 239 -22.88 2.09 12.62
CA GLU A 239 -23.61 1.50 13.76
C GLU A 239 -23.07 0.11 14.16
N ARG A 240 -23.46 -0.42 15.32
CA ARG A 240 -23.08 -1.78 15.72
C ARG A 240 -23.66 -2.81 14.74
N GLY A 241 -22.82 -3.43 13.93
CA GLY A 241 -23.22 -4.48 12.96
C GLY A 241 -23.94 -3.97 11.70
N PHE A 242 -24.28 -2.69 11.62
CA PHE A 242 -25.00 -2.09 10.51
C PHE A 242 -24.30 -0.84 9.97
N LEU A 243 -24.64 -0.48 8.75
CA LEU A 243 -24.31 0.79 8.11
C LEU A 243 -25.63 1.42 7.62
N THR A 244 -25.90 2.64 8.06
CA THR A 244 -27.15 3.36 7.73
C THR A 244 -26.81 4.61 6.93
N ILE A 245 -27.53 4.92 5.86
CA ILE A 245 -27.27 6.11 5.06
C ILE A 245 -27.63 7.38 5.85
N LYS A 246 -26.83 8.44 5.75
CA LYS A 246 -27.17 9.73 6.38
C LYS A 246 -28.26 10.44 5.57
N PRO A 247 -29.32 10.98 6.22
CA PRO A 247 -30.38 11.69 5.51
C PRO A 247 -29.88 12.87 4.66
N GLY A 248 -28.89 13.62 5.17
CA GLY A 248 -28.29 14.73 4.42
C GLY A 248 -27.64 14.27 3.12
N PHE A 249 -26.90 13.15 3.13
CA PHE A 249 -26.32 12.58 1.93
C PHE A 249 -27.39 12.06 0.96
N MET A 250 -28.46 11.44 1.47
CA MET A 250 -29.59 10.98 0.64
C MET A 250 -30.31 12.12 -0.10
N MET A 251 -30.34 13.33 0.48
CA MET A 251 -30.92 14.49 -0.19
C MET A 251 -30.05 14.98 -1.35
N GLU A 252 -28.73 14.85 -1.25
CA GLU A 252 -27.76 15.24 -2.29
C GLU A 252 -27.70 14.24 -3.46
N LEU A 253 -28.23 13.03 -3.29
CA LEU A 253 -28.29 12.00 -4.33
C LEU A 253 -29.45 12.20 -5.33
N LYS A 254 -30.45 13.04 -4.99
CA LYS A 254 -31.64 13.32 -5.82
C LYS A 254 -31.38 14.43 -6.82
#